data_AF-A0A372RRL6-F1
#
_entry.id   AF-A0A372RRL6-F1
#
_cell.length_a   1.000
_cell.length_b   1.000
_cell.length_c   1.000
_cell.angle_alpha   90.00
_cell.angle_beta   90.00
_cell.angle_gamma   90.00
#
_symmetry.space_group_name_H-M   'P 1'
#
loop_
_entity.id
_entity.type
_entity.pdbx_description
1 polymer ?
#
loop_
_entity_poly.entity_id
_entity_poly.type
_entity_poly.pdbx_seq_one_letter_code
_entity_poly.pdbx_strand_id
1 'polypeptide(L)'
;MKNLKMQIKSVQTERDRIEILLSEYLNDPTASTRNHAINQRYDAMWNLVKILLQEFDQTNESFLNSNTWKNVYRSQLTVEGVIQLKNCFSDGIVRMQAIYYEDVLKTRPTQPGRSKLGISRLKILNFQKELKEAKKNKKTTEYSQTMELRTQPQSIIEESSD
;
A
#
# COMPACT_ATOMS: atom_id res chain seq x y z
N MET A 1 -28.41 12.68 26.46
CA MET A 1 -28.15 13.75 25.47
C MET A 1 -27.17 13.35 24.35
N LYS A 2 -26.00 12.77 24.64
CA LYS A 2 -25.02 12.34 23.59
C LYS A 2 -25.59 11.31 22.59
N ASN A 3 -26.41 10.36 23.05
CA ASN A 3 -27.00 9.31 22.21
C ASN A 3 -27.99 9.88 21.17
N LEU A 4 -28.95 10.71 21.60
CA LEU A 4 -29.91 11.36 20.71
C LEU A 4 -29.22 12.19 19.61
N LYS A 5 -28.16 12.92 19.96
CA LYS A 5 -27.38 13.71 19.00
C LYS A 5 -26.70 12.84 17.94
N MET A 6 -26.21 11.66 18.31
CA MET A 6 -25.62 10.70 17.36
C MET A 6 -26.70 10.09 16.46
N GLN A 7 -27.86 9.74 17.01
CA GLN A 7 -28.98 9.23 16.23
C GLN A 7 -29.47 10.26 15.20
N ILE A 8 -29.63 11.53 15.62
CA ILE A 8 -30.02 12.62 14.71
C ILE A 8 -28.99 12.79 13.58
N LYS A 9 -27.69 12.80 13.90
CA LYS A 9 -26.63 12.86 12.87
C LYS A 9 -26.67 11.68 11.91
N SER A 10 -26.90 10.47 12.43
CA SER A 10 -27.01 9.26 11.61
C SER A 10 -28.18 9.36 10.64
N VAL A 11 -29.35 9.79 11.11
CA VAL A 11 -30.55 9.97 10.28
C VAL A 11 -30.34 11.08 9.24
N GLN A 12 -29.69 12.18 9.61
CA GLN A 12 -29.31 13.24 8.66
C GLN A 12 -28.39 12.71 7.56
N THR A 13 -27.41 11.89 7.93
CA THR A 13 -26.49 11.27 6.96
C THR A 13 -27.23 10.32 6.00
N GLU A 14 -28.17 9.52 6.51
CA GLU A 14 -28.99 8.64 5.67
C GLU A 14 -29.95 9.42 4.76
N ARG A 15 -30.57 10.50 5.27
CA ARG A 15 -31.36 11.43 4.44
C ARG A 15 -30.52 11.98 3.30
N ASP A 16 -29.32 12.46 3.60
CA ASP A 16 -28.42 13.04 2.59
C ASP A 16 -28.03 11.99 1.54
N ARG A 17 -27.78 10.73 1.94
CA ARG A 17 -27.51 9.59 1.04
C ARG A 17 -28.69 9.28 0.11
N ILE A 18 -29.91 9.20 0.64
CA ILE A 18 -31.13 8.92 -0.13
C ILE A 18 -31.41 10.06 -1.10
N GLU A 19 -31.19 11.31 -0.68
CA GLU A 19 -31.33 12.50 -1.52
C GLU A 19 -30.35 12.45 -2.72
N ILE A 20 -29.11 11.94 -2.55
CA ILE A 20 -28.19 11.70 -3.69
C ILE A 20 -28.81 10.70 -4.66
N LEU A 21 -29.20 9.53 -4.14
CA LEU A 21 -29.68 8.42 -4.96
C LEU A 21 -30.92 8.83 -5.78
N LEU A 22 -31.83 9.60 -5.16
CA LEU A 22 -33.03 10.09 -5.83
C LEU A 22 -32.70 11.14 -6.89
N SER A 23 -31.76 12.04 -6.63
CA SER A 23 -31.32 13.03 -7.62
C SER A 23 -30.65 12.40 -8.84
N GLU A 24 -29.90 11.31 -8.65
CA GLU A 24 -29.32 10.50 -9.74
C GLU A 24 -30.40 9.78 -10.54
N TYR A 25 -31.35 9.13 -9.87
CA TYR A 25 -32.46 8.43 -10.54
C TYR A 25 -33.31 9.37 -11.41
N LEU A 26 -33.53 10.60 -10.94
CA LEU A 26 -34.34 11.60 -11.62
C LEU A 26 -33.57 12.49 -12.61
N ASN A 27 -32.24 12.32 -12.73
CA ASN A 27 -31.37 13.20 -13.52
C ASN A 27 -31.58 14.69 -13.23
N ASP A 28 -31.74 15.05 -11.95
CA ASP A 28 -32.01 16.43 -11.53
C ASP A 28 -30.75 17.32 -11.65
N PRO A 29 -30.72 18.31 -12.57
CA PRO A 29 -29.55 19.16 -12.78
C PRO A 29 -29.30 20.13 -11.61
N THR A 30 -30.27 20.34 -10.71
CA THR A 30 -30.14 21.26 -9.58
C THR A 30 -29.31 20.69 -8.42
N ALA A 31 -29.09 19.37 -8.39
CA ALA A 31 -28.17 18.70 -7.47
C ALA A 31 -26.67 18.90 -7.82
N SER A 32 -26.37 19.78 -8.78
CA SER A 32 -25.06 20.01 -9.43
C SER A 32 -23.84 20.04 -8.50
N THR A 33 -23.94 20.65 -7.31
CA THR A 33 -22.85 20.69 -6.33
C THR A 33 -22.33 19.31 -5.94
N ARG A 34 -23.19 18.28 -6.01
CA ARG A 34 -22.90 16.90 -5.61
C ARG A 34 -22.40 16.04 -6.79
N ASN A 35 -22.83 16.32 -8.02
CA ASN A 35 -22.25 15.75 -9.25
C ASN A 35 -20.76 16.07 -9.36
N HIS A 36 -20.34 17.29 -8.96
CA HIS A 36 -18.93 17.66 -8.88
C HIS A 36 -18.14 16.77 -7.92
N ALA A 37 -18.69 16.42 -6.75
CA ALA A 37 -18.01 15.57 -5.77
C ALA A 37 -17.90 14.10 -6.23
N ILE A 38 -18.88 13.61 -6.99
CA ILE A 38 -18.88 12.26 -7.57
C ILE A 38 -17.89 12.20 -8.74
N ASN A 39 -17.95 13.16 -9.66
CA ASN A 39 -16.99 13.27 -10.76
C ASN A 39 -15.56 13.42 -10.23
N GLN A 40 -15.36 14.20 -9.16
CA GLN A 40 -14.06 14.32 -8.49
C GLN A 40 -13.55 12.98 -7.94
N ARG A 41 -14.42 12.13 -7.39
CA ARG A 41 -14.04 10.79 -6.90
C ARG A 41 -13.72 9.84 -8.05
N TYR A 42 -14.53 9.89 -9.11
CA TYR A 42 -14.30 9.13 -10.33
C TYR A 42 -12.95 9.50 -10.96
N ASP A 43 -12.70 10.80 -11.13
CA ASP A 43 -11.44 11.33 -11.66
C ASP A 43 -10.24 10.95 -10.77
N ALA A 44 -10.39 11.05 -9.44
CA ALA A 44 -9.36 10.62 -8.51
C ALA A 44 -9.05 9.11 -8.64
N MET A 45 -10.09 8.27 -8.76
CA MET A 45 -9.93 6.84 -8.95
C MET A 45 -9.26 6.51 -10.29
N TRP A 46 -9.68 7.14 -11.38
CA TRP A 46 -9.09 6.91 -12.70
C TRP A 46 -7.66 7.43 -12.79
N ASN A 47 -7.35 8.55 -12.14
CA ASN A 47 -5.98 9.03 -12.05
C ASN A 47 -5.10 8.03 -11.27
N LEU A 48 -5.61 7.44 -10.19
CA LEU A 48 -4.90 6.37 -9.49
C LEU A 48 -4.66 5.15 -10.40
N VAL A 49 -5.68 4.70 -11.14
CA VAL A 49 -5.54 3.58 -12.08
C VAL A 49 -4.48 3.88 -13.14
N LYS A 50 -4.46 5.09 -13.71
CA LYS A 50 -3.45 5.51 -14.69
C LYS A 50 -2.04 5.51 -14.11
N ILE A 51 -1.87 6.06 -12.89
CA ILE A 51 -0.59 6.05 -12.19
C ILE A 51 -0.13 4.60 -11.99
N LEU A 52 -1.00 3.73 -11.48
CA LEU A 52 -0.65 2.33 -11.24
C LEU A 52 -0.25 1.60 -12.53
N LEU A 53 -1.00 1.78 -13.62
CA LEU A 53 -0.65 1.18 -14.92
C LEU A 53 0.73 1.63 -15.40
N GLN A 54 0.99 2.93 -15.36
CA GLN A 54 2.28 3.49 -15.77
C GLN A 54 3.43 2.95 -14.90
N GLU A 55 3.22 2.84 -13.60
CA GLU A 55 4.21 2.29 -12.66
C GLU A 55 4.50 0.81 -12.96
N PHE A 56 3.46 0.00 -13.20
CA PHE A 56 3.65 -1.42 -13.53
C PHE A 56 4.28 -1.66 -14.90
N ASP A 57 4.14 -0.74 -15.86
CA ASP A 57 4.82 -0.80 -17.16
C ASP A 57 6.32 -0.47 -17.04
N GLN A 58 6.70 0.40 -16.10
CA GLN A 58 8.09 0.79 -15.84
C GLN A 58 8.80 -0.26 -14.99
N THR A 59 8.97 -1.49 -15.49
CA THR A 59 9.54 -2.64 -14.76
C THR A 59 11.06 -2.57 -14.52
N ASN A 60 11.61 -1.40 -14.22
CA ASN A 60 13.06 -1.14 -14.10
C ASN A 60 13.40 -0.66 -12.68
N GLU A 61 14.67 -0.47 -12.34
CA GLU A 61 15.11 0.12 -11.05
C GLU A 61 14.41 1.45 -10.71
N SER A 62 13.97 2.21 -11.73
CA SER A 62 13.18 3.43 -11.56
C SER A 62 11.84 3.20 -10.84
N PHE A 63 11.24 2.01 -10.95
CA PHE A 63 10.02 1.60 -10.26
C PHE A 63 10.13 1.84 -8.75
N LEU A 64 11.26 1.45 -8.15
CA LEU A 64 11.47 1.57 -6.71
C LEU A 64 11.72 3.01 -6.22
N ASN A 65 12.07 3.90 -7.15
CA ASN A 65 12.37 5.29 -6.86
C ASN A 65 11.16 6.22 -7.02
N SER A 66 10.03 5.70 -7.52
CA SER A 66 8.84 6.53 -7.70
C SER A 66 8.25 6.95 -6.37
N ASN A 67 7.64 8.14 -6.35
CA ASN A 67 7.02 8.69 -5.15
C ASN A 67 5.87 7.81 -4.63
N THR A 68 5.26 7.04 -5.53
CA THR A 68 4.15 6.12 -5.32
C THR A 68 4.50 5.03 -4.29
N TRP A 69 5.73 4.51 -4.35
CA TRP A 69 6.17 3.38 -3.51
C TRP A 69 6.99 3.79 -2.29
N LYS A 70 7.27 5.08 -2.08
CA LYS A 70 8.11 5.56 -0.94
C LYS A 70 7.59 5.12 0.43
N ASN A 71 6.28 4.98 0.57
CA ASN A 71 5.63 4.55 1.81
C ASN A 71 5.30 3.05 1.84
N VAL A 72 5.59 2.32 0.76
CA VAL A 72 5.39 0.87 0.71
C VAL A 72 6.57 0.17 1.38
N TYR A 73 6.25 -0.90 2.11
CA TYR A 73 7.21 -1.63 2.92
C TYR A 73 8.32 -2.25 2.03
N ARG A 74 9.50 -1.64 2.08
CA ARG A 74 10.60 -1.89 1.13
C ARG A 74 11.23 -3.29 1.21
N SER A 75 10.99 -4.05 2.28
CA SER A 75 11.60 -5.38 2.42
C SER A 75 11.06 -6.42 1.42
N GLN A 76 9.88 -6.18 0.85
CA GLN A 76 9.25 -7.09 -0.12
C GLN A 76 9.23 -6.52 -1.54
N LEU A 77 9.37 -5.19 -1.69
CA LEU A 77 9.43 -4.51 -2.96
C LEU A 77 10.89 -4.28 -3.35
N THR A 78 11.56 -5.36 -3.76
CA THR A 78 12.94 -5.35 -4.27
C THR A 78 12.95 -5.50 -5.80
N VAL A 79 14.04 -5.09 -6.45
CA VAL A 79 14.19 -5.22 -7.92
C VAL A 79 14.03 -6.69 -8.33
N GLU A 80 14.71 -7.57 -7.60
CA GLU A 80 14.63 -9.02 -7.78
C GLU A 80 13.20 -9.55 -7.60
N GLY A 81 12.48 -9.09 -6.57
CA GLY A 81 11.09 -9.48 -6.33
C GLY A 81 10.15 -9.04 -7.46
N VAL A 82 10.37 -7.86 -8.04
CA VAL A 82 9.59 -7.36 -9.20
C VAL A 82 9.87 -8.19 -10.44
N ILE A 83 11.15 -8.52 -10.71
CA ILE A 83 11.53 -9.39 -11.83
C ILE A 83 10.88 -10.78 -11.69
N GLN A 84 10.96 -11.37 -10.50
CA GLN A 84 10.33 -12.67 -10.22
C GLN A 84 8.80 -12.62 -10.37
N LEU A 85 8.16 -11.52 -9.94
CA LEU A 85 6.71 -11.33 -10.12
C LEU A 85 6.34 -11.29 -11.60
N LYS A 86 7.10 -10.56 -12.42
CA LYS A 86 6.88 -10.46 -13.87
C LYS A 86 6.99 -11.83 -14.55
N ASN A 87 7.99 -12.63 -14.16
CA ASN A 87 8.26 -13.93 -14.78
C ASN A 87 7.41 -15.07 -14.19
N CYS A 88 6.67 -14.84 -13.09
CA CYS A 88 5.93 -15.88 -12.37
C CYS A 88 4.98 -16.69 -13.27
N PHE A 89 4.33 -16.02 -14.22
CA PHE A 89 3.39 -16.65 -15.14
C PHE A 89 4.10 -17.57 -16.14
N SER A 90 5.11 -17.06 -16.86
CA SER A 90 5.89 -17.86 -17.80
C SER A 90 6.59 -19.03 -17.10
N ASP A 91 7.22 -18.77 -15.96
CA ASP A 91 7.86 -19.80 -15.15
C ASP A 91 6.83 -20.81 -14.62
N GLY A 92 5.62 -20.35 -14.34
CA GLY A 92 4.48 -21.17 -13.95
C GLY A 92 4.09 -22.17 -15.03
N ILE A 93 4.03 -21.75 -16.29
CA ILE A 93 3.74 -22.63 -17.42
C ILE A 93 4.82 -23.72 -17.53
N VAL A 94 6.09 -23.32 -17.49
CA VAL A 94 7.22 -24.28 -17.58
C VAL A 94 7.16 -25.29 -16.43
N ARG A 95 6.88 -24.83 -15.20
CA ARG A 95 6.69 -25.73 -14.05
C ARG A 95 5.51 -26.68 -14.23
N MET A 96 4.36 -26.19 -14.71
CA MET A 96 3.18 -27.04 -14.92
C MET A 96 3.44 -28.11 -15.97
N GLN A 97 4.14 -27.77 -17.06
CA GLN A 97 4.55 -28.74 -18.07
C GLN A 97 5.51 -29.79 -17.49
N ALA A 98 6.52 -29.38 -16.71
CA ALA A 98 7.42 -30.31 -16.06
C ALA A 98 6.67 -31.30 -15.14
N ILE A 99 5.74 -30.78 -14.32
CA ILE A 99 4.88 -31.60 -13.46
C ILE A 99 4.07 -32.61 -14.26
N TYR A 100 3.51 -32.21 -15.41
CA TYR A 100 2.75 -33.10 -16.26
C TYR A 100 3.61 -34.27 -16.79
N TYR A 101 4.83 -33.99 -17.27
CA TYR A 101 5.74 -35.03 -17.76
C TYR A 101 6.24 -35.98 -16.66
N GLU A 102 6.44 -35.46 -15.45
CA GLU A 102 6.92 -36.21 -14.28
C GLU A 102 5.81 -37.08 -13.65
N ASP A 103 4.64 -36.51 -13.37
CA ASP A 103 3.61 -37.18 -12.56
C ASP A 103 2.57 -37.92 -13.38
N VAL A 104 2.14 -37.33 -14.50
CA VAL A 104 1.04 -37.86 -15.31
C VAL A 104 1.59 -38.84 -16.34
N LEU A 105 2.55 -38.39 -17.14
CA LEU A 105 3.15 -39.23 -18.19
C LEU A 105 4.27 -40.14 -17.68
N LYS A 106 4.89 -39.81 -16.53
CA LYS A 106 6.01 -40.54 -15.94
C LYS A 106 7.18 -40.77 -16.91
N THR A 107 7.38 -39.84 -17.83
CA THR A 107 8.44 -39.88 -18.84
C THR A 107 9.76 -39.28 -18.33
N ARG A 108 9.72 -38.59 -17.19
CA ARG A 108 10.88 -37.95 -16.54
C ARG A 108 10.86 -38.24 -15.04
N PRO A 109 12.03 -38.36 -14.38
CA PRO A 109 12.10 -38.53 -12.94
C PRO A 109 11.75 -37.22 -12.21
N THR A 110 11.14 -37.34 -11.04
CA THR A 110 10.78 -36.19 -10.18
C THR A 110 12.03 -35.43 -9.75
N GLN A 111 12.04 -34.12 -9.97
CA GLN A 111 13.19 -33.28 -9.65
C GLN A 111 13.17 -32.79 -8.18
N PRO A 112 14.30 -32.82 -7.47
CA PRO A 112 14.42 -32.22 -6.14
C PRO A 112 14.27 -30.69 -6.23
N GLY A 113 13.61 -30.08 -5.25
CA GLY A 113 13.36 -28.63 -5.22
C GLY A 113 12.09 -28.16 -5.95
N ARG A 114 11.28 -29.09 -6.47
CA ARG A 114 9.98 -28.82 -7.12
C ARG A 114 9.00 -27.99 -6.27
N SER A 115 9.09 -28.06 -4.94
CA SER A 115 8.25 -27.30 -4.01
C SER A 115 8.75 -25.87 -3.76
N LYS A 116 9.91 -25.50 -4.29
CA LYS A 116 10.48 -24.17 -4.12
C LYS A 116 9.65 -23.15 -4.90
N LEU A 117 9.07 -22.20 -4.18
CA LEU A 117 8.34 -21.09 -4.79
C LEU A 117 9.33 -20.03 -5.26
N GLY A 118 9.10 -19.51 -6.47
CA GLY A 118 9.87 -18.39 -7.01
C GLY A 118 9.57 -17.06 -6.31
N ILE A 119 8.43 -16.96 -5.60
CA ILE A 119 8.03 -15.75 -4.87
C ILE A 119 7.66 -16.13 -3.44
N SER A 120 8.20 -15.40 -2.48
CA SER A 120 7.88 -15.56 -1.06
C SER A 120 6.41 -15.28 -0.79
N ARG A 121 5.73 -16.21 -0.13
CA ARG A 121 4.35 -16.00 0.31
C ARG A 121 4.33 -15.08 1.52
N LEU A 122 3.65 -13.95 1.40
CA LEU A 122 3.39 -13.08 2.55
C LEU A 122 2.30 -13.70 3.44
N LYS A 123 2.64 -13.93 4.72
CA LYS A 123 1.64 -14.24 5.75
C LYS A 123 1.17 -12.94 6.40
N ILE A 124 -0.11 -12.61 6.25
CA ILE A 124 -0.72 -11.36 6.78
C ILE A 124 -0.47 -11.21 8.28
N LEU A 125 -0.57 -12.29 9.05
CA LEU A 125 -0.32 -12.27 10.50
C LEU A 125 1.13 -11.86 10.84
N ASN A 126 2.11 -12.32 10.06
CA ASN A 126 3.51 -11.96 10.27
C ASN A 126 3.75 -10.49 9.90
N PHE A 127 3.18 -10.06 8.76
CA PHE A 127 3.23 -8.67 8.33
C PHE A 127 2.64 -7.70 9.36
N GLN A 128 1.51 -8.05 9.97
CA GLN A 128 0.90 -7.23 11.02
C GLN A 128 1.77 -7.14 12.29
N LYS A 129 2.51 -8.20 12.63
CA LYS A 129 3.48 -8.18 13.75
C LYS A 129 4.66 -7.28 13.42
N GLU A 130 5.26 -7.43 12.24
CA GLU A 130 6.37 -6.59 11.76
C GLU A 130 5.99 -5.10 11.73
N LEU A 131 4.78 -4.77 11.27
CA LEU A 131 4.29 -3.38 11.29
C LEU A 131 4.15 -2.82 12.71
N LYS A 132 3.69 -3.64 13.67
CA LYS A 132 3.58 -3.22 15.08
C LYS A 132 4.96 -3.02 15.71
N GLU A 133 5.90 -3.90 15.43
CA GLU A 133 7.28 -3.82 15.92
C GLU A 133 8.03 -2.62 15.31
N ALA A 134 7.88 -2.38 14.01
CA ALA A 134 8.48 -1.21 13.35
C ALA A 134 7.95 0.12 13.93
N LYS A 135 6.65 0.19 14.27
CA LYS A 135 6.06 1.35 14.97
C LYS A 135 6.56 1.50 16.41
N LYS A 136 6.78 0.38 17.12
CA LYS A 136 7.35 0.39 18.47
C LYS A 136 8.79 0.90 18.44
N ASN A 137 9.59 0.42 17.49
CA ASN A 137 11.00 0.79 17.37
C ASN A 137 11.17 2.26 16.96
N LYS A 138 10.35 2.80 16.04
CA LYS A 138 10.36 4.24 15.70
C LYS A 138 10.11 5.14 16.91
N LYS A 139 9.14 4.78 17.78
CA LYS A 139 8.88 5.53 19.01
C LYS A 139 10.07 5.50 19.98
N THR A 140 10.79 4.38 20.05
CA THR A 140 11.99 4.27 20.88
C THR A 140 13.15 5.08 20.32
N THR A 141 13.34 5.10 19.00
CA THR A 141 14.41 5.89 18.34
C THR A 141 14.17 7.39 18.45
N GLU A 142 12.93 7.86 18.27
CA GLU A 142 12.54 9.26 18.49
C GLU A 142 12.75 9.68 19.95
N TYR A 143 12.39 8.81 20.91
CA TYR A 143 12.62 9.06 22.34
C TYR A 143 14.12 9.16 22.68
N SER A 144 14.96 8.26 22.16
CA SER A 144 16.42 8.31 22.34
C SER A 144 17.06 9.57 21.73
N GLN A 145 16.63 9.97 20.53
CA GLN A 145 17.10 11.22 19.89
C GLN A 145 16.69 12.48 20.66
N THR A 146 15.48 12.51 21.24
CA THR A 146 15.06 13.62 22.11
C THR A 146 15.81 13.69 23.45
N MET A 147 16.33 12.56 23.95
CA MET A 147 17.15 12.55 25.17
C MET A 147 18.60 12.97 24.90
N GLU A 148 19.19 12.60 23.77
CA GLU A 148 20.53 13.06 23.37
C GLU A 148 20.61 14.59 23.18
N LEU A 149 19.58 15.23 22.61
CA LEU A 149 19.50 16.70 22.49
C LEU A 149 19.38 17.42 23.84
N ARG A 150 18.93 16.76 24.90
CA ARG A 150 18.74 17.37 26.23
C ARG A 150 20.00 17.33 27.11
N THR A 151 21.07 16.67 26.67
CA THR A 151 22.25 16.35 27.52
C THR A 151 23.53 17.09 27.13
N GLN A 152 23.46 18.15 26.30
CA GLN A 152 24.61 19.01 25.98
C GLN A 152 24.71 20.18 26.97
N PRO A 153 25.84 20.42 27.66
CA PRO A 153 25.98 21.53 28.61
C PRO A 153 26.26 22.87 27.91
N GLN A 154 25.59 23.94 28.37
CA GLN A 154 25.79 25.32 27.92
C GLN A 154 27.14 25.86 28.40
N SER A 155 28.09 26.13 27.49
CA SER A 155 29.28 26.94 27.78
C SER A 155 29.05 28.40 27.41
N ILE A 156 29.27 29.27 28.40
CA ILE A 156 29.22 30.73 28.36
C ILE A 156 30.42 31.25 27.55
N ILE A 157 30.21 32.25 26.68
CA ILE A 157 31.30 32.98 26.00
C ILE A 157 31.26 34.43 26.50
N GLU A 158 32.34 34.85 27.17
CA GLU A 158 32.64 36.25 27.51
C GLU A 158 33.07 37.03 26.26
N GLU A 159 32.49 38.22 26.10
CA GLU A 159 32.81 39.23 25.08
C GLU A 159 34.11 39.95 25.44
N SER A 160 35.08 40.01 24.51
CA SER A 160 36.20 40.95 24.54
C SER A 160 35.98 42.00 23.45
N SER A 161 35.81 43.24 23.90
CA SER A 161 35.64 44.45 23.10
C SER A 161 36.94 44.85 22.39
N ASP A 162 36.81 45.38 21.18
CA ASP A 162 37.55 46.56 20.72
C ASP A 162 36.59 47.76 20.74
#